data_AF-A0A016UHT5-F1
#
_entry.id   AF-A0A016UHT5-F1
#
_cell.length_a   1.000
_cell.length_b   1.000
_cell.length_c   1.000
_cell.angle_alpha   90.00
_cell.angle_beta   90.00
_cell.angle_gamma   90.00
#
_symmetry.space_group_name_H-M   'P 1'
#
loop_
_entity.id
_entity.type
_entity.pdbx_description
1 polymer ?
#
loop_
_entity_poly.entity_id
_entity_poly.type
_entity_poly.pdbx_seq_one_letter_code
_entity_poly.pdbx_strand_id
1 'polypeptide(L)'
;MECMIYRGQAGQDRYGVMNRVYYKDAHGAVVVMDVSRERTKEGACRWKNDLDQKVLLADGSQVPAVLVINKCDLDVNIDEKNLKELEEENRFIGVVRTSAKENYGIDEAILTVLRRVLENEKKGRYEASFPNSEGNVRIGDDKRQQKKKYGGCC
;
A
#
# COMPACT_ATOMS: atom_id res chain seq x y z
N MET A 1 11.89 -7.02 5.63
CA MET A 1 10.90 -7.35 4.59
C MET A 1 9.62 -7.78 5.27
N GLU A 2 8.76 -6.84 5.65
CA GLU A 2 7.39 -7.13 6.06
C GLU A 2 6.47 -6.58 4.98
N CYS A 3 6.00 -7.46 4.12
CA CYS A 3 4.96 -7.13 3.15
C CYS A 3 3.96 -8.28 3.13
N MET A 4 3.10 -8.31 4.15
CA MET A 4 1.81 -9.01 4.18
C MET A 4 1.06 -8.51 5.41
N ILE A 5 -0.06 -7.80 5.21
CA ILE A 5 -1.15 -7.86 6.19
C ILE A 5 -2.38 -8.41 5.47
N TYR A 6 -2.38 -9.73 5.30
CA TYR A 6 -3.62 -10.50 5.41
C TYR A 6 -3.99 -10.49 6.90
N ARG A 7 -4.98 -9.69 7.29
CA ARG A 7 -5.77 -10.02 8.48
C ARG A 7 -7.08 -10.62 8.00
N GLY A 8 -7.10 -11.96 8.00
CA GLY A 8 -8.33 -12.73 7.95
C GLY A 8 -9.13 -12.50 9.23
N GLN A 9 -9.89 -11.41 9.27
CA GLN A 9 -11.11 -11.30 10.07
C GLN A 9 -11.89 -10.08 9.57
N ALA A 10 -13.09 -10.33 9.04
CA ALA A 10 -14.10 -9.34 8.70
C ALA A 10 -13.64 -8.17 7.80
N GLY A 11 -13.75 -8.37 6.48
CA GLY A 11 -13.88 -7.28 5.51
C GLY A 11 -15.24 -6.58 5.58
N GLN A 12 -15.75 -6.33 6.77
CA GLN A 12 -16.83 -5.38 7.03
C GLN A 12 -16.18 -4.19 7.74
N ASP A 13 -16.32 -3.00 7.13
CA ASP A 13 -15.98 -1.70 7.71
C ASP A 13 -14.50 -1.31 7.80
N ARG A 14 -13.83 -1.24 6.64
CA ARG A 14 -12.84 -0.17 6.44
C ARG A 14 -13.37 0.86 5.44
N TYR A 15 -14.41 1.56 5.88
CA TYR A 15 -14.87 2.79 5.29
C TYR A 15 -13.75 3.84 5.32
N GLY A 16 -13.02 3.93 4.20
CA GLY A 16 -12.82 5.21 3.56
C GLY A 16 -11.46 5.90 3.68
N VAL A 17 -10.60 5.55 4.64
CA VAL A 17 -9.25 6.13 4.73
C VAL A 17 -8.28 5.09 5.26
N MET A 18 -7.33 4.67 4.43
CA MET A 18 -6.18 3.89 4.91
C MET A 18 -5.21 4.86 5.58
N ASN A 19 -4.81 4.56 6.81
CA ASN A 19 -3.86 5.42 7.52
C ASN A 19 -2.51 5.38 6.80
N ARG A 20 -1.86 6.55 6.69
CA ARG A 20 -0.52 6.72 6.09
C ARG A 20 0.52 5.71 6.62
N VAL A 21 0.35 5.25 7.86
CA VAL A 21 1.19 4.25 8.52
C VAL A 21 1.28 2.93 7.75
N TYR A 22 0.22 2.50 7.05
CA TYR A 22 0.22 1.25 6.28
C TYR A 22 1.03 1.32 4.98
N TYR A 23 1.38 2.53 4.55
CA TYR A 23 2.14 2.77 3.33
C TYR A 23 3.59 3.17 3.59
N LYS A 24 3.96 3.30 4.87
CA LYS A 24 5.29 3.75 5.25
C LYS A 24 6.33 2.78 4.64
N ASP A 25 7.27 3.33 3.89
CA ASP A 25 8.34 2.61 3.21
C ASP A 25 7.84 1.52 2.22
N ALA A 26 6.65 1.68 1.64
CA ALA A 26 6.16 0.76 0.62
C ALA A 26 6.92 0.94 -0.71
N HIS A 27 7.54 -0.14 -1.20
CA HIS A 27 8.30 -0.15 -2.47
C HIS A 27 7.49 -0.63 -3.66
N GLY A 28 6.43 -1.38 -3.40
CA GLY A 28 5.45 -1.82 -4.39
C GLY A 28 4.12 -2.14 -3.72
N ALA A 29 3.07 -2.24 -4.52
CA ALA A 29 1.73 -2.54 -4.04
C ALA A 29 1.05 -3.61 -4.89
N VAL A 30 0.17 -4.38 -4.24
CA VAL A 30 -0.74 -5.32 -4.90
C VAL A 30 -2.15 -4.89 -4.52
N VAL A 31 -2.95 -4.50 -5.51
CA VAL A 31 -4.35 -4.11 -5.32
C VAL A 31 -5.22 -5.25 -5.81
N VAL A 32 -6.09 -5.78 -4.95
CA VAL A 32 -6.89 -6.98 -5.25
C VAL A 32 -8.35 -6.59 -5.44
N MET A 33 -8.95 -7.05 -6.53
CA MET A 33 -10.40 -7.08 -6.73
C MET A 33 -10.91 -8.52 -6.82
N ASP A 34 -12.19 -8.71 -6.60
CA ASP A 34 -12.88 -10.01 -6.64
C ASP A 34 -13.79 -10.03 -7.88
N VAL A 35 -13.59 -10.99 -8.78
CA VAL A 35 -14.36 -11.08 -10.02
C VAL A 35 -15.87 -11.24 -9.79
N SER A 36 -16.28 -11.84 -8.67
CA SER A 36 -17.69 -12.05 -8.34
C SER A 36 -18.41 -10.79 -7.86
N ARG A 37 -17.67 -9.69 -7.59
CA ARG A 37 -18.20 -8.51 -6.92
C ARG A 37 -17.71 -7.24 -7.60
N GLU A 38 -18.55 -6.68 -8.47
CA GLU A 38 -18.24 -5.44 -9.20
C GLU A 38 -17.88 -4.26 -8.27
N ARG A 39 -18.52 -4.15 -7.10
CA ARG A 39 -18.19 -3.13 -6.09
C ARG A 39 -16.71 -3.13 -5.66
N THR A 40 -16.02 -4.27 -5.76
CA THR A 40 -14.60 -4.35 -5.42
C THR A 40 -13.70 -3.68 -6.46
N LYS A 41 -14.17 -3.52 -7.70
CA LYS A 41 -13.49 -2.75 -8.75
C LYS A 41 -13.41 -1.27 -8.39
N GLU A 42 -14.54 -0.67 -8.01
CA GLU A 42 -14.58 0.73 -7.54
C GLU A 42 -13.68 0.94 -6.32
N GLY A 43 -13.68 -0.05 -5.42
CA GLY A 43 -12.76 -0.12 -4.29
C GLY A 43 -11.30 -0.08 -4.74
N ALA A 44 -10.90 -0.94 -5.68
CA ALA A 44 -9.54 -1.03 -6.21
C ALA A 44 -9.06 0.30 -6.82
N CYS A 45 -9.90 1.00 -7.59
CA CYS A 45 -9.56 2.32 -8.13
C CYS A 45 -9.35 3.34 -7.02
N ARG A 46 -10.24 3.36 -6.01
CA ARG A 46 -10.09 4.23 -4.85
C ARG A 46 -8.80 3.94 -4.08
N TRP A 47 -8.46 2.66 -3.90
CA TRP A 47 -7.22 2.23 -3.26
C TRP A 47 -5.98 2.68 -4.01
N LYS A 48 -5.99 2.59 -5.34
CA LYS A 48 -4.89 3.07 -6.18
C LYS A 48 -4.74 4.59 -6.12
N ASN A 49 -5.83 5.33 -6.17
CA ASN A 49 -5.80 6.78 -6.01
C ASN A 49 -5.28 7.21 -4.64
N ASP A 50 -5.69 6.52 -3.56
CA ASP A 50 -5.22 6.82 -2.21
C ASP A 50 -3.72 6.51 -2.04
N LEU A 51 -3.23 5.42 -2.64
CA LEU A 51 -1.81 5.07 -2.70
C LEU A 51 -1.01 6.18 -3.40
N ASP A 52 -1.44 6.58 -4.59
CA ASP A 52 -0.76 7.59 -5.41
C ASP A 52 -0.71 8.98 -4.75
N GLN A 53 -1.73 9.32 -3.95
CA GLN A 53 -1.78 10.60 -3.23
C GLN A 53 -0.92 10.62 -1.96
N LYS A 54 -0.70 9.47 -1.32
CA LYS A 54 -0.05 9.39 -0.02
C LYS A 54 1.41 8.97 -0.10
N VAL A 55 1.81 8.33 -1.19
CA VAL A 55 3.11 7.69 -1.31
C VAL A 55 3.74 8.03 -2.64
N LEU A 56 4.91 8.64 -2.55
CA LEU A 56 5.81 8.83 -3.67
C LEU A 56 7.13 8.17 -3.33
N LEU A 57 7.77 7.63 -4.35
CA LEU A 57 9.15 7.20 -4.27
C LEU A 57 10.07 8.41 -4.11
N ALA A 58 11.32 8.15 -3.76
CA ALA A 58 12.35 9.17 -3.53
C ALA A 58 12.51 10.17 -4.67
N ASP A 59 12.35 9.68 -5.91
CA ASP A 59 12.47 10.45 -7.14
C ASP A 59 11.17 11.20 -7.53
N GLY A 60 10.15 11.16 -6.65
CA GLY A 60 8.84 11.75 -6.90
C GLY A 60 7.92 10.91 -7.78
N SER A 61 8.34 9.72 -8.23
CA SER A 61 7.49 8.82 -9.00
C SER A 61 6.52 8.04 -8.13
N GLN A 62 5.46 7.49 -8.75
CA GLN A 62 4.45 6.70 -8.04
C GLN A 62 4.99 5.31 -7.70
N VAL A 63 4.53 4.75 -6.58
CA VAL A 63 4.84 3.36 -6.19
C VAL A 63 4.27 2.39 -7.23
N PRO A 64 5.06 1.45 -7.76
CA PRO A 64 4.57 0.47 -8.72
C PRO A 64 3.49 -0.42 -8.09
N ALA A 65 2.30 -0.47 -8.72
CA ALA A 65 1.18 -1.25 -8.23
C ALA A 65 0.63 -2.18 -9.32
N VAL A 66 0.44 -3.46 -9.00
CA VAL A 66 -0.24 -4.43 -9.88
C VAL A 66 -1.69 -4.59 -9.46
N LEU A 67 -2.60 -4.70 -10.43
CA LEU A 67 -3.99 -5.08 -10.18
C LEU A 67 -4.13 -6.59 -10.24
N VAL A 68 -4.76 -7.17 -9.23
CA VAL A 68 -5.01 -8.61 -9.13
C VAL A 68 -6.51 -8.87 -9.20
N ILE A 69 -6.90 -9.68 -10.17
CA ILE A 69 -8.28 -10.15 -10.34
C ILE A 69 -8.39 -11.50 -9.66
N ASN A 70 -8.88 -11.54 -8.42
CA ASN A 70 -8.99 -12.75 -7.63
C ASN A 70 -10.30 -13.50 -7.93
N LYS A 71 -10.29 -14.81 -7.63
CA LYS A 71 -11.36 -15.79 -7.86
C LYS A 71 -11.68 -16.03 -9.34
N CYS A 72 -10.67 -15.98 -10.21
CA CYS A 72 -10.84 -16.25 -11.63
C CYS A 72 -11.27 -17.71 -11.94
N ASP A 73 -11.32 -18.58 -10.93
CA ASP A 73 -11.94 -19.91 -11.01
C ASP A 73 -13.48 -19.87 -11.11
N LEU A 74 -14.09 -18.73 -10.78
CA LEU A 74 -15.51 -18.51 -11.02
C LEU A 74 -15.72 -18.20 -12.50
N ASP A 75 -16.67 -18.90 -13.13
CA ASP A 75 -17.05 -18.75 -14.54
C ASP A 75 -17.81 -17.43 -14.78
N VAL A 76 -17.13 -16.32 -14.54
CA VAL A 76 -17.61 -14.96 -14.73
C VAL A 76 -16.92 -14.41 -15.97
N ASN A 77 -17.71 -13.97 -16.93
CA ASN A 77 -17.18 -13.36 -18.14
C ASN A 77 -16.54 -12.00 -17.80
N ILE A 78 -15.22 -11.91 -17.93
CA ILE A 78 -14.48 -10.66 -17.74
C ILE A 78 -14.11 -10.09 -19.10
N ASP A 79 -14.61 -8.90 -19.39
CA ASP A 79 -14.22 -8.18 -20.60
C ASP A 79 -12.76 -7.72 -20.50
N GLU A 80 -11.89 -8.31 -21.32
CA GLU A 80 -10.46 -7.97 -21.35
C GLU A 80 -10.21 -6.52 -21.76
N LYS A 81 -11.11 -5.94 -22.55
CA LYS A 81 -11.00 -4.54 -22.96
C LYS A 81 -11.17 -3.62 -21.75
N ASN A 82 -12.15 -3.91 -20.91
CA ASN A 82 -12.41 -3.16 -19.69
C ASN A 82 -11.24 -3.25 -18.70
N LEU A 83 -10.59 -4.42 -18.60
CA LEU A 83 -9.40 -4.58 -17.77
C LEU A 83 -8.21 -3.72 -18.25
N LYS A 84 -8.00 -3.65 -19.56
CA LYS A 84 -6.93 -2.80 -20.13
C LYS A 84 -7.22 -1.31 -19.92
N GLU A 85 -8.46 -0.90 -20.13
CA GLU A 85 -8.90 0.48 -19.84
C GLU A 85 -8.63 0.80 -18.36
N LEU A 86 -8.96 -0.11 -17.43
CA LEU A 86 -8.71 0.06 -16.01
C LEU A 86 -7.22 0.15 -15.65
N GLU A 87 -6.39 -0.66 -16.30
CA GLU A 87 -4.94 -0.68 -16.16
C GLU A 87 -4.33 0.67 -16.53
N GLU A 88 -4.68 1.17 -17.71
CA GLU A 88 -4.17 2.42 -18.27
C GLU A 88 -4.67 3.65 -17.50
N GLU A 89 -5.97 3.71 -17.20
CA GLU A 89 -6.59 4.85 -16.51
C GLU A 89 -6.02 5.05 -15.10
N ASN A 90 -5.76 3.97 -14.37
CA ASN A 90 -5.29 4.02 -12.98
C ASN A 90 -3.77 3.82 -12.86
N ARG A 91 -3.06 3.70 -13.99
CA ARG A 91 -1.60 3.51 -14.06
C ARG A 91 -1.12 2.31 -13.23
N PHE A 92 -1.79 1.18 -13.38
CA PHE A 92 -1.25 -0.08 -12.89
C PHE A 92 -0.09 -0.51 -13.78
N ILE A 93 0.87 -1.26 -13.22
CA ILE A 93 2.00 -1.81 -13.98
C ILE A 93 1.66 -3.11 -14.70
N GLY A 94 0.44 -3.63 -14.49
CA GLY A 94 -0.04 -4.90 -15.00
C GLY A 94 -1.33 -5.34 -14.32
N VAL A 95 -2.06 -6.24 -15.00
CA VAL A 95 -3.22 -6.94 -14.46
C VAL A 95 -2.94 -8.44 -14.46
N VAL A 96 -3.13 -9.10 -13.31
CA VAL A 96 -2.90 -10.54 -13.16
C VAL A 96 -4.16 -11.21 -12.64
N ARG A 97 -4.60 -12.28 -13.32
CA ARG A 97 -5.70 -13.13 -12.85
C ARG A 97 -5.18 -14.14 -11.84
N THR A 98 -5.90 -14.29 -10.73
CA THR A 98 -5.49 -15.18 -9.65
C THR A 98 -6.68 -15.98 -9.11
N SER A 99 -6.38 -17.19 -8.66
CA SER A 99 -7.28 -17.96 -7.80
C SER A 99 -6.51 -18.38 -6.56
N ALA A 100 -6.85 -17.78 -5.42
CA ALA A 100 -6.33 -18.23 -4.14
C ALA A 100 -6.74 -19.68 -3.81
N LYS A 101 -7.87 -20.14 -4.37
CA LYS A 101 -8.39 -21.50 -4.17
C LYS A 101 -7.55 -22.54 -4.92
N GLU A 102 -7.20 -22.24 -6.16
CA GLU A 102 -6.43 -23.14 -7.03
C GLU A 102 -4.92 -22.84 -7.00
N ASN A 103 -4.46 -21.94 -6.11
CA ASN A 103 -3.08 -21.45 -6.04
C ASN A 103 -2.54 -20.97 -7.40
N TYR A 104 -3.40 -20.28 -8.17
CA TYR A 104 -3.11 -19.85 -9.53
C TYR A 104 -2.77 -18.36 -9.59
N GLY A 105 -1.73 -17.99 -10.35
CA GLY A 105 -1.36 -16.60 -10.66
C GLY A 105 -0.77 -15.79 -9.50
N ILE A 106 -0.68 -16.35 -8.29
CA ILE A 106 -0.16 -15.64 -7.10
C ILE A 106 1.32 -15.29 -7.28
N ASP A 107 2.14 -16.27 -7.71
CA ASP A 107 3.56 -16.05 -7.94
C ASP A 107 3.79 -15.00 -9.05
N GLU A 108 2.99 -15.05 -10.11
CA GLU A 108 3.07 -14.09 -11.21
C GLU A 108 2.76 -12.66 -10.75
N ALA A 109 1.71 -12.47 -9.93
CA ALA A 109 1.37 -11.17 -9.37
C ALA A 109 2.50 -10.61 -8.51
N ILE A 110 3.07 -11.44 -7.64
CA ILE A 110 4.18 -11.04 -6.75
C ILE A 110 5.44 -10.74 -7.56
N LEU A 111 5.81 -11.60 -8.51
CA LEU A 111 6.98 -11.43 -9.35
C LEU A 111 6.89 -10.17 -10.22
N THR A 112 5.69 -9.82 -10.69
CA THR A 112 5.47 -8.60 -11.50
C THR A 112 5.82 -7.35 -10.70
N VAL A 113 5.36 -7.27 -9.45
CA VAL A 113 5.72 -6.15 -8.56
C VAL A 113 7.20 -6.17 -8.24
N LEU A 114 7.74 -7.32 -7.81
CA LEU A 114 9.15 -7.43 -7.42
C LEU A 114 10.12 -7.05 -8.53
N ARG A 115 9.88 -7.50 -9.77
CA ARG A 115 10.70 -7.12 -10.92
C ARG A 115 10.75 -5.60 -11.07
N ARG A 116 9.60 -4.94 -10.94
CA ARG A 116 9.52 -3.49 -11.08
C ARG A 116 10.18 -2.74 -9.92
N VAL A 117 10.06 -3.24 -8.70
CA VAL A 117 10.75 -2.70 -7.53
C VAL A 117 12.27 -2.78 -7.72
N LEU A 118 12.79 -3.95 -8.08
CA LEU A 118 14.22 -4.17 -8.31
C LEU A 118 14.78 -3.31 -9.46
N GLU A 119 13.99 -3.09 -10.52
CA GLU A 119 14.35 -2.16 -11.59
C GLU A 119 14.47 -0.71 -11.10
N ASN A 120 13.61 -0.30 -10.17
CA ASN A 120 13.66 1.04 -9.58
C ASN A 120 14.86 1.16 -8.63
N GLU A 121 15.15 0.15 -7.83
CA GLU A 121 16.33 0.11 -6.96
C GLU A 121 17.64 0.20 -7.75
N LYS A 122 17.80 -0.58 -8.82
CA LYS A 122 18.98 -0.53 -9.69
C LYS A 122 19.22 0.84 -10.33
N LYS A 123 18.17 1.64 -10.47
CA LYS A 123 18.24 3.02 -10.99
C LYS A 123 18.53 4.04 -9.89
N GLY A 124 18.81 3.62 -8.66
CA GLY A 124 19.08 4.50 -7.52
C GLY A 124 17.86 5.29 -7.06
N ARG A 125 16.65 4.83 -7.36
CA ARG A 125 15.40 5.59 -7.14
C ARG A 125 14.84 5.45 -5.72
N TYR A 126 15.67 5.06 -4.76
CA TYR A 126 15.27 4.74 -3.39
C TYR A 126 16.13 5.45 -2.33
N GLU A 127 15.87 6.74 -2.15
CA GLU A 127 16.25 7.54 -0.97
C GLU A 127 14.98 8.08 -0.29
N ALA A 128 14.46 7.38 0.71
CA ALA A 128 13.22 7.78 1.38
C ALA A 128 13.37 9.17 2.05
N SER A 129 12.88 10.21 1.38
CA SER A 129 12.80 11.57 1.91
C SER A 129 11.36 11.91 2.22
N PHE A 130 10.94 11.71 3.47
CA PHE A 130 9.76 12.41 3.96
C PHE A 130 10.14 13.86 4.29
N PRO A 131 9.42 14.89 3.78
CA PRO A 131 9.53 16.22 4.34
C PRO A 131 9.06 16.15 5.79
N ASN A 132 10.00 16.36 6.70
CA ASN A 132 9.80 16.32 8.14
C ASN A 132 8.90 17.49 8.55
N SER A 133 7.58 17.31 8.49
CA SER A 133 6.62 18.25 9.04
C SER A 133 5.99 17.63 10.29
N GLU A 134 6.50 18.11 11.42
CA GLU A 134 5.86 18.19 12.73
C GLU A 134 5.75 16.91 13.58
N GLY A 135 6.67 16.81 14.54
CA GLY A 135 6.55 15.88 15.67
C GLY A 135 7.84 15.65 16.44
N ASN A 136 8.64 16.69 16.71
CA ASN A 136 9.82 16.56 17.57
C ASN A 136 9.39 16.29 19.03
N VAL A 137 9.16 15.02 19.38
CA VAL A 137 9.23 14.59 20.79
C VAL A 137 10.71 14.43 21.13
N ARG A 138 11.31 15.49 21.68
CA ARG A 138 12.62 15.41 22.32
C ARG A 138 12.49 14.57 23.59
N ILE A 139 12.86 13.30 23.51
CA ILE A 139 13.10 12.46 24.68
C ILE A 139 14.36 13.01 25.34
N GLY A 140 14.16 13.85 26.37
CA GLY A 140 15.24 14.41 27.17
C GLY A 140 15.91 13.33 28.01
N ASP A 141 17.23 13.24 27.90
CA ASP A 141 18.11 12.44 28.74
C ASP A 141 17.83 12.60 30.24
N ASP A 142 17.68 11.47 30.90
CA ASP A 142 17.60 11.33 32.36
C ASP A 142 18.94 11.77 32.99
N LYS A 143 18.94 12.95 33.60
CA LYS A 143 19.88 13.26 34.69
C LYS A 143 19.11 13.78 35.89
N ARG A 144 18.95 12.88 36.85
CA ARG A 144 18.91 13.17 38.30
C ARG A 144 19.73 14.43 38.64
N GLN A 145 19.13 15.41 39.30
CA GLN A 145 19.64 15.98 40.56
C GLN A 145 18.69 17.02 41.19
N GLN A 146 18.29 16.68 42.42
CA GLN A 146 18.08 17.55 43.60
C GLN A 146 16.86 18.47 43.71
N LYS A 147 15.95 18.01 44.59
CA LYS A 147 15.07 18.80 45.45
C LYS A 147 15.74 20.08 45.97
N LYS A 148 15.08 21.23 45.80
CA LYS A 148 15.13 22.33 46.78
C LYS A 148 13.70 22.74 47.16
N LYS A 149 13.57 23.03 48.45
CA LYS A 149 12.36 23.14 49.25
C LYS A 149 12.24 24.61 49.70
N TYR A 150 10.98 25.07 49.86
CA TYR A 150 10.47 26.19 50.68
C TYR A 150 10.24 27.60 50.11
N GLY A 151 9.04 28.09 50.47
CA GLY A 151 8.55 29.48 50.51
C GLY A 151 7.34 29.67 49.59
N GLY A 152 6.07 29.78 49.99
CA GLY A 152 5.42 30.16 51.25
C GLY A 152 4.35 31.20 50.91
N CYS A 153 3.07 30.96 51.22
CA CYS A 153 2.08 32.03 51.40
C CYS A 153 0.79 31.50 52.06
N CYS A 154 0.42 32.20 53.15
CA CYS A 154 -0.82 32.24 53.93
C CYS A 154 -1.38 30.94 54.55
#